data_AF-A0A259LVZ4-F1
#
_entry.id   AF-A0A259LVZ4-F1
#
_cell.length_a   1.000
_cell.length_b   1.000
_cell.length_c   1.000
_cell.angle_alpha   90.00
_cell.angle_beta   90.00
_cell.angle_gamma   90.00
#
_symmetry.space_group_name_H-M   'P 1'
#
loop_
_entity.id
_entity.type
_entity.pdbx_description
1 polymer ?
#
loop_
_entity_poly.entity_id
_entity_poly.type
_entity_poly.pdbx_seq_one_letter_code
_entity_poly.pdbx_strand_id
1 'polypeptide(L)'
;MNRQPTPPALLRDWSTTIQFRFAEALPLVTSWSCQDVAFHGGTSLNMSWGSPRYSEDLDFLLASDNTAELETIMAKALKRMQAAMLLSHPDLTLELKNKTREGGRLQHFQITASSAQYHEKCMVKVEFWPVDALYLSQYESEFVFPVRQGDVVTRSSSPLPAGTLRSAYADKLTAFATRPFLKWRDIFDLWWIDQQQANDLNDIALRFVRHASAYETINQLPPHEALEHFLASYTLDQIIDKADPDLKRWLPEAIWDVLWPEGVKQMVTTVMDRIAQVADIARQLDEFRADGFDDGEHAGDERGGEQRLRL
;
A
#
# COMPACT_ATOMS: atom_id res chain seq x y z
N MET A 1 -37.32 -9.69 16.25
CA MET A 1 -36.26 -10.34 17.06
C MET A 1 -35.36 -9.25 17.60
N ASN A 2 -34.96 -9.33 18.87
CA ASN A 2 -33.93 -8.43 19.40
C ASN A 2 -32.58 -8.84 18.81
N ARG A 3 -31.82 -7.87 18.31
CA ARG A 3 -30.45 -8.07 17.85
C ARG A 3 -29.56 -8.45 19.06
N GLN A 4 -28.49 -9.18 18.79
CA GLN A 4 -27.48 -9.57 19.78
C GLN A 4 -26.14 -8.86 19.49
N PRO A 5 -25.26 -8.67 20.49
CA PRO A 5 -23.90 -8.19 20.22
C PRO A 5 -23.16 -9.15 19.29
N THR A 6 -22.46 -8.62 18.30
CA THR A 6 -21.67 -9.42 17.35
C THR A 6 -20.37 -9.88 18.01
N PRO A 7 -20.09 -11.20 18.07
CA PRO A 7 -18.79 -11.68 18.55
C PRO A 7 -17.63 -11.09 17.72
N PRO A 8 -16.50 -10.69 18.34
CA PRO A 8 -15.37 -10.11 17.60
C PRO A 8 -14.81 -11.01 16.49
N ALA A 9 -14.79 -12.33 16.72
CA ALA A 9 -14.39 -13.31 15.71
C ALA A 9 -15.32 -13.31 14.48
N LEU A 10 -16.62 -13.08 14.69
CA LEU A 10 -17.60 -13.01 13.61
C LEU A 10 -17.44 -11.72 12.79
N LEU A 11 -17.18 -10.57 13.44
CA LEU A 11 -16.85 -9.34 12.73
C LEU A 11 -15.57 -9.48 11.88
N ARG A 12 -14.57 -10.19 12.41
CA ARG A 12 -13.33 -10.50 11.68
C ARG A 12 -13.58 -11.42 10.49
N ASP A 13 -14.41 -12.43 10.66
CA ASP A 13 -14.83 -13.33 9.59
C ASP A 13 -15.57 -12.57 8.47
N TRP A 14 -16.50 -11.68 8.82
CA TRP A 14 -17.18 -10.83 7.84
C TRP A 14 -16.21 -9.92 7.10
N SER A 15 -15.31 -9.25 7.82
CA SER A 15 -14.31 -8.34 7.24
C SER A 15 -13.42 -9.07 6.23
N THR A 16 -12.80 -10.18 6.64
CA THR A 16 -11.91 -10.98 5.78
C THR A 16 -12.65 -11.58 4.59
N THR A 17 -13.90 -11.99 4.77
CA THR A 17 -14.73 -12.49 3.66
C THR A 17 -15.05 -11.38 2.66
N ILE A 18 -15.43 -10.19 3.11
CA ILE A 18 -15.71 -9.05 2.24
C ILE A 18 -14.45 -8.65 1.45
N GLN A 19 -13.30 -8.57 2.11
CA GLN A 19 -12.02 -8.27 1.47
C GLN A 19 -11.70 -9.28 0.37
N PHE A 20 -11.77 -10.57 0.69
CA PHE A 20 -11.51 -11.66 -0.25
C PHE A 20 -12.47 -11.64 -1.44
N ARG A 21 -13.78 -11.52 -1.18
CA ARG A 21 -14.80 -11.51 -2.23
C ARG A 21 -14.70 -10.27 -3.11
N PHE A 22 -14.28 -9.13 -2.57
CA PHE A 22 -14.02 -7.94 -3.37
C PHE A 22 -12.85 -8.17 -4.32
N ALA A 23 -11.71 -8.68 -3.80
CA ALA A 23 -10.53 -8.96 -4.62
C ALA A 23 -10.79 -10.02 -5.71
N GLU A 24 -11.70 -10.98 -5.48
CA GLU A 24 -12.16 -11.95 -6.49
C GLU A 24 -13.13 -11.33 -7.50
N ALA A 25 -14.03 -10.45 -7.06
CA ALA A 25 -15.05 -9.84 -7.91
C ALA A 25 -14.50 -8.76 -8.84
N LEU A 26 -13.54 -7.96 -8.38
CA LEU A 26 -12.97 -6.83 -9.13
C LEU A 26 -12.44 -7.24 -10.52
N PRO A 27 -11.54 -8.22 -10.68
CA PRO A 27 -11.02 -8.63 -11.99
C PRO A 27 -12.08 -9.26 -12.90
N LEU A 28 -13.26 -9.64 -12.37
CA LEU A 28 -14.36 -10.20 -13.17
C LEU A 28 -15.30 -9.13 -13.73
N VAL A 29 -15.12 -7.87 -13.33
CA VAL A 29 -15.93 -6.73 -13.78
C VAL A 29 -15.09 -5.64 -14.46
N THR A 30 -13.79 -5.85 -14.57
CA THR A 30 -12.83 -4.97 -15.26
C THR A 30 -12.04 -5.77 -16.29
N SER A 31 -11.38 -5.07 -17.21
CA SER A 31 -10.37 -5.61 -18.12
C SER A 31 -8.97 -5.08 -17.78
N TRP A 32 -8.76 -4.70 -16.52
CA TRP A 32 -7.56 -4.01 -16.07
C TRP A 32 -6.35 -4.96 -16.02
N SER A 33 -5.22 -4.44 -16.49
CA SER A 33 -3.90 -5.07 -16.46
C SER A 33 -3.02 -4.46 -15.37
N CYS A 34 -1.78 -4.93 -15.24
CA CYS A 34 -0.77 -4.32 -14.37
C CYS A 34 -0.43 -2.86 -14.71
N GLN A 35 -0.85 -2.35 -15.88
CA GLN A 35 -0.68 -0.93 -16.25
C GLN A 35 -1.87 -0.07 -15.81
N ASP A 36 -3.00 -0.69 -15.45
CA ASP A 36 -4.26 -0.03 -15.13
C ASP A 36 -4.49 0.08 -13.64
N VAL A 37 -4.10 -0.96 -12.89
CA VAL A 37 -4.34 -1.09 -11.46
C VAL A 37 -3.21 -1.88 -10.79
N ALA A 38 -2.92 -1.60 -9.53
CA ALA A 38 -2.08 -2.44 -8.69
C ALA A 38 -2.66 -2.53 -7.27
N PHE A 39 -3.00 -3.75 -6.83
CA PHE A 39 -3.38 -4.02 -5.45
C PHE A 39 -2.16 -3.99 -4.54
N HIS A 40 -2.13 -3.06 -3.60
CA HIS A 40 -0.94 -2.80 -2.78
C HIS A 40 -1.29 -2.63 -1.29
N GLY A 41 -0.33 -2.20 -0.50
CA GLY A 41 -0.51 -2.00 0.93
C GLY A 41 -0.58 -3.31 1.74
N GLY A 42 -1.09 -3.18 2.97
CA GLY A 42 -1.00 -4.26 3.96
C GLY A 42 -1.87 -5.47 3.66
N THR A 43 -3.03 -5.25 3.05
CA THR A 43 -3.97 -6.32 2.72
C THR A 43 -3.51 -7.09 1.49
N SER A 44 -2.83 -6.42 0.55
CA SER A 44 -2.11 -7.10 -0.54
C SER A 44 -0.98 -7.97 -0.01
N LEU A 45 -0.14 -7.47 0.92
CA LEU A 45 0.87 -8.31 1.59
C LEU A 45 0.28 -9.56 2.26
N ASN A 46 -0.87 -9.43 2.92
CA ASN A 46 -1.54 -10.57 3.57
C ASN A 46 -2.11 -11.57 2.56
N MET A 47 -2.86 -11.10 1.55
CA MET A 47 -3.66 -11.95 0.66
C MET A 47 -2.88 -12.46 -0.57
N SER A 48 -1.95 -11.66 -1.08
CA SER A 48 -1.18 -11.96 -2.29
C SER A 48 0.13 -12.68 -1.97
N TRP A 49 0.73 -12.35 -0.81
CA TRP A 49 2.09 -12.76 -0.48
C TRP A 49 2.21 -13.56 0.83
N GLY A 50 1.12 -13.66 1.61
CA GLY A 50 1.08 -14.51 2.81
C GLY A 50 1.61 -13.87 4.09
N SER A 51 1.72 -12.54 4.16
CA SER A 51 2.10 -11.85 5.41
C SER A 51 1.15 -12.21 6.54
N PRO A 52 1.63 -12.66 7.72
CA PRO A 52 0.78 -13.21 8.76
C PRO A 52 0.03 -12.15 9.57
N ARG A 53 0.38 -10.87 9.43
CA ARG A 53 -0.32 -9.81 10.15
C ARG A 53 -1.66 -9.50 9.47
N TYR A 54 -2.64 -9.19 10.31
CA TYR A 54 -3.94 -8.70 9.87
C TYR A 54 -3.85 -7.31 9.24
N SER A 55 -4.77 -7.03 8.32
CA SER A 55 -4.95 -5.75 7.64
C SER A 55 -6.42 -5.53 7.28
N GLU A 56 -6.90 -4.29 7.32
CA GLU A 56 -8.33 -3.95 7.29
C GLU A 56 -8.79 -3.32 5.97
N ASP A 57 -7.95 -2.47 5.38
CA ASP A 57 -8.31 -1.66 4.22
C ASP A 57 -7.80 -2.29 2.92
N LEU A 58 -8.54 -2.15 1.82
CA LEU A 58 -8.09 -2.57 0.49
C LEU A 58 -7.58 -1.34 -0.27
N ASP A 59 -6.29 -1.33 -0.60
CA ASP A 59 -5.63 -0.21 -1.26
C ASP A 59 -5.22 -0.57 -2.69
N PHE A 60 -5.54 0.30 -3.64
CA PHE A 60 -5.19 0.14 -5.05
C PHE A 60 -4.53 1.40 -5.58
N LEU A 61 -3.44 1.26 -6.33
CA LEU A 61 -3.04 2.28 -7.31
C LEU A 61 -3.91 2.11 -8.56
N LEU A 62 -4.33 3.21 -9.17
CA LEU A 62 -5.17 3.18 -10.37
C LEU A 62 -4.68 4.23 -11.39
N ALA A 63 -4.57 3.86 -12.66
CA ALA A 63 -4.32 4.83 -13.72
C ALA A 63 -5.45 5.87 -13.73
N SER A 64 -5.10 7.15 -13.73
CA SER A 64 -6.06 8.25 -13.54
C SER A 64 -7.21 8.25 -14.56
N ASP A 65 -6.96 7.78 -15.78
CA ASP A 65 -7.95 7.65 -16.86
C ASP A 65 -9.07 6.65 -16.53
N ASN A 66 -8.84 5.70 -15.61
CA ASN A 66 -9.81 4.67 -15.22
C ASN A 66 -10.76 5.12 -14.10
N THR A 67 -10.65 6.35 -13.60
CA THR A 67 -11.45 6.82 -12.46
C THR A 67 -12.92 7.06 -12.77
N ALA A 68 -13.25 7.45 -14.01
CA ALA A 68 -14.61 7.82 -14.40
C ALA A 68 -15.63 6.67 -14.29
N GLU A 69 -15.18 5.42 -14.46
CA GLU A 69 -16.05 4.25 -14.42
C GLU A 69 -16.14 3.57 -13.05
N LEU A 70 -15.38 4.05 -12.05
CA LEU A 70 -15.23 3.39 -10.75
C LEU A 70 -16.55 3.13 -10.06
N GLU A 71 -17.49 4.08 -10.04
CA GLU A 71 -18.77 3.89 -9.36
C GLU A 71 -19.58 2.73 -9.99
N THR A 72 -19.54 2.61 -11.31
CA THR A 72 -20.18 1.51 -12.03
C THR A 72 -19.47 0.18 -11.76
N ILE A 73 -18.13 0.18 -11.76
CA ILE A 73 -17.31 -1.00 -11.45
C ILE A 73 -17.60 -1.49 -10.02
N MET A 74 -17.61 -0.59 -9.05
CA MET A 74 -17.87 -0.90 -7.65
C MET A 74 -19.28 -1.48 -7.44
N ALA A 75 -20.30 -0.94 -8.12
CA ALA A 75 -21.65 -1.48 -8.07
C ALA A 75 -21.74 -2.90 -8.68
N LYS A 76 -21.05 -3.15 -9.81
CA LYS A 76 -20.97 -4.49 -10.42
C LYS A 76 -20.23 -5.47 -9.51
N ALA A 77 -19.11 -5.06 -8.92
CA ALA A 77 -18.34 -5.87 -7.98
C ALA A 77 -19.20 -6.24 -6.75
N LEU A 78 -19.91 -5.28 -6.15
CA LEU A 78 -20.81 -5.51 -5.02
C LEU A 78 -21.87 -6.57 -5.35
N LYS A 79 -22.51 -6.49 -6.53
CA LYS A 79 -23.51 -7.47 -6.97
C LYS A 79 -22.93 -8.89 -7.06
N ARG A 80 -21.70 -9.03 -7.59
CA ARG A 80 -21.01 -10.33 -7.66
C ARG A 80 -20.67 -10.85 -6.28
N MET A 81 -20.16 -9.99 -5.39
CA MET A 81 -19.85 -10.34 -4.00
C MET A 81 -21.10 -10.84 -3.26
N GLN A 82 -22.22 -10.11 -3.37
CA GLN A 82 -23.49 -10.52 -2.76
C GLN A 82 -23.90 -11.91 -3.23
N ALA A 83 -23.86 -12.18 -4.54
CA ALA A 83 -24.19 -13.49 -5.09
C ALA A 83 -23.25 -14.61 -4.57
N ALA A 84 -21.94 -14.36 -4.51
CA ALA A 84 -20.96 -15.33 -4.01
C ALA A 84 -21.08 -15.58 -2.49
N MET A 85 -21.60 -14.61 -1.74
CA MET A 85 -21.77 -14.69 -0.29
C MET A 85 -23.10 -15.33 0.13
N LEU A 86 -24.07 -15.53 -0.77
CA LEU A 86 -25.38 -16.11 -0.41
C LEU A 86 -25.29 -17.49 0.24
N LEU A 87 -24.30 -18.32 -0.14
CA LEU A 87 -24.15 -19.67 0.41
C LEU A 87 -23.46 -19.67 1.78
N SER A 88 -22.44 -18.83 1.98
CA SER A 88 -21.66 -18.83 3.22
C SER A 88 -22.18 -17.84 4.27
N HIS A 89 -22.83 -16.77 3.83
CA HIS A 89 -23.31 -15.67 4.66
C HIS A 89 -24.70 -15.18 4.21
N PRO A 90 -25.73 -16.04 4.17
CA PRO A 90 -27.07 -15.69 3.69
C PRO A 90 -27.72 -14.55 4.49
N ASP A 91 -27.33 -14.38 5.75
CA ASP A 91 -27.87 -13.37 6.66
C ASP A 91 -27.27 -11.96 6.48
N LEU A 92 -26.25 -11.82 5.62
CA LEU A 92 -25.57 -10.54 5.40
C LEU A 92 -26.18 -9.74 4.25
N THR A 93 -26.50 -8.49 4.56
CA THR A 93 -26.81 -7.46 3.55
C THR A 93 -25.60 -6.55 3.38
N LEU A 94 -25.15 -6.39 2.14
CA LEU A 94 -24.06 -5.48 1.77
C LEU A 94 -24.58 -4.16 1.22
N GLU A 95 -24.02 -3.05 1.69
CA GLU A 95 -24.27 -1.69 1.23
C GLU A 95 -22.95 -1.07 0.73
N LEU A 96 -22.97 -0.40 -0.42
CA LEU A 96 -21.84 0.36 -0.96
C LEU A 96 -22.10 1.85 -0.79
N LYS A 97 -21.11 2.58 -0.27
CA LYS A 97 -21.12 4.04 -0.22
C LYS A 97 -19.86 4.61 -0.85
N ASN A 98 -20.03 5.58 -1.75
CA ASN A 98 -18.95 6.46 -2.17
C ASN A 98 -18.71 7.50 -1.06
N LYS A 99 -17.46 7.57 -0.59
CA LYS A 99 -16.96 8.44 0.48
C LYS A 99 -15.75 9.27 0.01
N THR A 100 -15.55 9.35 -1.31
CA THR A 100 -14.60 10.29 -1.92
C THR A 100 -14.92 11.70 -1.44
N ARG A 101 -13.90 12.40 -0.93
CA ARG A 101 -14.04 13.80 -0.49
C ARG A 101 -14.17 14.69 -1.73
N GLU A 102 -15.01 15.71 -1.65
CA GLU A 102 -15.11 16.72 -2.71
C GLU A 102 -13.73 17.37 -2.95
N GLY A 103 -13.28 17.38 -4.21
CA GLY A 103 -11.94 17.85 -4.60
C GLY A 103 -10.78 16.93 -4.17
N GLY A 104 -11.06 15.81 -3.51
CA GLY A 104 -10.04 14.85 -3.07
C GLY A 104 -9.58 13.94 -4.21
N ARG A 105 -8.26 13.73 -4.30
CA ARG A 105 -7.65 12.80 -5.27
C ARG A 105 -8.04 11.35 -4.99
N LEU A 106 -8.02 10.93 -3.73
CA LEU A 106 -8.31 9.57 -3.30
C LEU A 106 -9.78 9.19 -3.57
N GLN A 107 -9.99 8.12 -4.33
CA GLN A 107 -11.31 7.55 -4.55
C GLN A 107 -11.59 6.53 -3.44
N HIS A 108 -12.55 6.84 -2.57
CA HIS A 108 -12.78 6.07 -1.35
C HIS A 108 -14.21 5.52 -1.34
N PHE A 109 -14.32 4.19 -1.25
CA PHE A 109 -15.58 3.47 -1.13
C PHE A 109 -15.63 2.70 0.19
N GLN A 110 -16.84 2.53 0.72
CA GLN A 110 -17.10 1.73 1.91
C GLN A 110 -18.10 0.63 1.60
N ILE A 111 -17.70 -0.62 1.82
CA ILE A 111 -18.59 -1.78 1.79
C ILE A 111 -18.98 -2.10 3.24
N THR A 112 -20.26 -1.94 3.55
CA THR A 112 -20.80 -2.21 4.88
C THR A 112 -21.64 -3.49 4.86
N ALA A 113 -21.27 -4.47 5.67
CA ALA A 113 -22.10 -5.63 5.94
C ALA A 113 -22.91 -5.45 7.23
N SER A 114 -24.17 -5.85 7.17
CA SER A 114 -25.07 -5.84 8.32
C SER A 114 -25.93 -7.11 8.35
N SER A 115 -26.32 -7.52 9.55
CA SER A 115 -27.22 -8.65 9.77
C SER A 115 -28.45 -8.20 10.55
N ALA A 116 -29.60 -8.81 10.28
CA ALA A 116 -30.80 -8.59 11.10
C ALA A 116 -30.67 -9.19 12.51
N GLN A 117 -29.73 -10.12 12.71
CA GLN A 117 -29.52 -10.83 13.98
C GLN A 117 -28.59 -10.08 14.93
N TYR A 118 -27.72 -9.21 14.41
CA TYR A 118 -26.64 -8.60 15.20
C TYR A 118 -26.65 -7.06 15.19
N HIS A 119 -26.13 -6.45 16.25
CA HIS A 119 -26.10 -4.99 16.41
C HIS A 119 -25.04 -4.31 15.55
N GLU A 120 -23.80 -4.81 15.62
CA GLU A 120 -22.64 -4.19 14.98
C GLU A 120 -22.62 -4.46 13.48
N LYS A 121 -22.14 -3.48 12.72
CA LYS A 121 -21.87 -3.60 11.29
C LYS A 121 -20.39 -3.81 11.07
N CYS A 122 -20.04 -4.57 10.04
CA CYS A 122 -18.67 -4.66 9.55
C CYS A 122 -18.50 -3.68 8.39
N MET A 123 -17.40 -2.91 8.39
CA MET A 123 -17.08 -1.96 7.34
C MET A 123 -15.69 -2.24 6.80
N VAL A 124 -15.58 -2.37 5.48
CA VAL A 124 -14.32 -2.51 4.75
C VAL A 124 -14.16 -1.29 3.85
N LYS A 125 -13.02 -0.62 3.94
CA LYS A 125 -12.67 0.47 3.02
C LYS A 125 -12.02 -0.11 1.77
N VAL A 126 -12.37 0.47 0.64
CA VAL A 126 -11.74 0.23 -0.65
C VAL A 126 -11.28 1.58 -1.19
N GLU A 127 -9.98 1.75 -1.29
CA GLU A 127 -9.33 3.00 -1.67
C GLU A 127 -8.59 2.81 -2.99
N PHE A 128 -8.88 3.67 -3.97
CA PHE A 128 -8.10 3.78 -5.20
C PHE A 128 -7.38 5.12 -5.18
N TRP A 129 -6.05 5.08 -5.24
CA TRP A 129 -5.18 6.24 -5.37
C TRP A 129 -4.86 6.46 -6.86
N PRO A 130 -5.47 7.47 -7.51
CA PRO A 130 -5.19 7.74 -8.91
C PRO A 130 -3.75 8.20 -9.09
N VAL A 131 -3.02 7.57 -10.01
CA VAL A 131 -1.64 7.90 -10.38
C VAL A 131 -1.52 8.14 -11.87
N ASP A 132 -0.43 8.78 -12.27
CA ASP A 132 -0.08 8.90 -13.67
C ASP A 132 0.19 7.51 -14.28
N ALA A 133 -0.20 7.30 -15.54
CA ALA A 133 -0.03 6.00 -16.20
C ALA A 133 1.44 5.61 -16.37
N LEU A 134 2.34 6.58 -16.58
CA LEU A 134 3.78 6.32 -16.64
C LEU A 134 4.31 5.85 -15.28
N TYR A 135 3.86 6.49 -14.18
CA TYR A 135 4.20 6.03 -12.84
C TYR A 135 3.75 4.58 -12.61
N LEU A 136 2.49 4.26 -12.92
CA LEU A 136 1.95 2.92 -12.71
C LEU A 136 2.64 1.87 -13.58
N SER A 137 3.02 2.20 -14.82
CA SER A 137 3.78 1.30 -15.70
C SER A 137 5.14 0.88 -15.15
N GLN A 138 5.71 1.69 -14.24
CA GLN A 138 6.98 1.43 -13.57
C GLN A 138 6.80 0.80 -12.18
N TYR A 139 5.58 0.76 -11.66
CA TYR A 139 5.23 0.10 -10.41
C TYR A 139 5.09 -1.41 -10.67
N GLU A 140 6.15 -2.16 -10.39
CA GLU A 140 6.22 -3.58 -10.69
C GLU A 140 5.07 -4.33 -9.99
N SER A 141 4.23 -4.98 -10.79
CA SER A 141 3.07 -5.74 -10.34
C SER A 141 2.92 -7.03 -11.14
N GLU A 142 2.37 -8.06 -10.51
CA GLU A 142 2.10 -9.34 -11.16
C GLU A 142 0.68 -9.83 -10.85
N PHE A 143 0.16 -10.69 -11.73
CA PHE A 143 -1.14 -11.33 -11.52
C PHE A 143 -1.01 -12.41 -10.45
N VAL A 144 -1.64 -12.18 -9.30
CA VAL A 144 -1.68 -13.11 -8.17
C VAL A 144 -3.10 -13.57 -7.92
N PHE A 145 -3.25 -14.80 -7.44
CA PHE A 145 -4.53 -15.31 -6.96
C PHE A 145 -4.61 -15.06 -5.45
N PRO A 146 -5.49 -14.16 -4.98
CA PRO A 146 -5.63 -13.90 -3.56
C PRO A 146 -5.99 -15.15 -2.78
N VAL A 147 -5.46 -15.22 -1.57
CA VAL A 147 -5.76 -16.26 -0.59
C VAL A 147 -6.29 -15.61 0.67
N ARG A 148 -7.35 -16.20 1.23
CA ARG A 148 -7.80 -15.87 2.58
C ARG A 148 -7.06 -16.76 3.59
N GLN A 149 -6.35 -16.15 4.53
CA GLN A 149 -5.60 -16.92 5.53
C GLN A 149 -6.53 -17.82 6.35
N GLY A 150 -6.10 -19.08 6.56
CA GLY A 150 -6.89 -20.11 7.21
C GLY A 150 -7.71 -20.97 6.25
N ASP A 151 -7.91 -20.56 5.00
CA ASP A 151 -8.63 -21.36 4.00
C ASP A 151 -7.64 -22.24 3.21
N VAL A 152 -7.62 -23.55 3.51
CA VAL A 152 -6.81 -24.54 2.76
C VAL A 152 -7.43 -24.84 1.38
N VAL A 153 -8.73 -24.55 1.19
CA VAL A 153 -9.52 -25.00 0.04
C VAL A 153 -9.95 -23.85 -0.90
N THR A 154 -10.09 -22.61 -0.40
CA THR A 154 -10.67 -21.50 -1.16
C THR A 154 -9.58 -20.56 -1.69
N ARG A 155 -8.93 -20.94 -2.80
CA ARG A 155 -8.15 -19.97 -3.59
C ARG A 155 -9.10 -19.20 -4.49
N SER A 156 -8.86 -17.90 -4.67
CA SER A 156 -9.56 -17.13 -5.70
C SER A 156 -9.40 -17.83 -7.06
N SER A 157 -10.45 -17.89 -7.86
CA SER A 157 -10.36 -18.35 -9.25
C SER A 157 -9.96 -17.24 -10.22
N SER A 158 -9.80 -16.01 -9.74
CA SER A 158 -9.56 -14.83 -10.56
C SER A 158 -8.34 -14.07 -10.03
N PRO A 159 -7.27 -13.97 -10.84
CA PRO A 159 -6.10 -13.23 -10.42
C PRO A 159 -6.36 -11.73 -10.57
N LEU A 160 -5.69 -10.92 -9.75
CA LEU A 160 -5.63 -9.48 -9.95
C LEU A 160 -4.17 -9.00 -9.92
N PRO A 161 -3.86 -7.86 -10.57
CA PRO A 161 -2.55 -7.25 -10.46
C PRO A 161 -2.28 -6.84 -9.01
N ALA A 162 -1.21 -7.35 -8.41
CA ALA A 162 -0.73 -6.95 -7.10
C ALA A 162 0.72 -6.46 -7.19
N GLY A 163 1.04 -5.41 -6.44
CA GLY A 163 2.41 -4.92 -6.32
C GLY A 163 3.33 -6.01 -5.81
N THR A 164 4.49 -6.18 -6.45
CA THR A 164 5.48 -7.18 -6.03
C THR A 164 5.99 -6.87 -4.62
N LEU A 165 6.63 -7.86 -3.99
CA LEU A 165 7.32 -7.65 -2.73
C LEU A 165 8.36 -6.51 -2.79
N ARG A 166 8.99 -6.27 -3.95
CA ARG A 166 9.93 -5.15 -4.16
C ARG A 166 9.22 -3.80 -4.18
N SER A 167 8.10 -3.70 -4.90
CA SER A 167 7.27 -2.48 -4.91
C SER A 167 6.69 -2.19 -3.52
N ALA A 168 6.23 -3.24 -2.82
CA ALA A 168 5.77 -3.11 -1.44
C ALA A 168 6.89 -2.64 -0.50
N TYR A 169 8.13 -3.10 -0.68
CA TYR A 169 9.29 -2.62 0.08
C TYR A 169 9.50 -1.11 -0.14
N ALA A 170 9.51 -0.68 -1.40
CA ALA A 170 9.65 0.74 -1.75
C ALA A 170 8.51 1.59 -1.18
N ASP A 171 7.26 1.11 -1.23
CA ASP A 171 6.10 1.78 -0.60
C ASP A 171 6.30 1.99 0.90
N LYS A 172 6.95 1.04 1.60
CA LYS A 172 7.25 1.20 3.03
C LYS A 172 8.31 2.26 3.29
N LEU A 173 9.37 2.28 2.50
CA LEU A 173 10.37 3.35 2.58
C LEU A 173 9.76 4.72 2.27
N THR A 174 8.90 4.81 1.26
CA THR A 174 8.12 6.02 0.97
C THR A 174 7.22 6.41 2.13
N ALA A 175 6.61 5.46 2.83
CA ALA A 175 5.84 5.75 4.04
C ALA A 175 6.71 6.33 5.18
N PHE A 176 7.93 5.84 5.38
CA PHE A 176 8.87 6.42 6.35
C PHE A 176 9.32 7.83 5.98
N ALA A 177 9.54 8.09 4.68
CA ALA A 177 9.97 9.39 4.18
C ALA A 177 8.85 10.46 4.16
N THR A 178 7.58 10.07 4.16
CA THR A 178 6.43 10.99 3.96
C THR A 178 5.61 11.23 5.22
N ARG A 179 5.62 10.32 6.20
CA ARG A 179 4.76 10.40 7.38
C ARG A 179 5.45 11.12 8.55
N PRO A 180 4.73 11.98 9.30
CA PRO A 180 5.30 12.63 10.47
C PRO A 180 5.32 11.75 11.73
N PHE A 181 4.90 10.49 11.64
CA PHE A 181 4.83 9.58 12.78
C PHE A 181 5.11 8.13 12.37
N LEU A 182 5.67 7.37 13.32
CA LEU A 182 5.92 5.94 13.17
C LEU A 182 4.60 5.15 13.11
N LYS A 183 4.52 4.21 12.17
CA LYS A 183 3.55 3.09 12.22
C LYS A 183 4.30 1.77 12.29
N TRP A 184 4.14 1.05 13.40
CA TRP A 184 4.82 -0.22 13.65
C TRP A 184 4.59 -1.29 12.57
N ARG A 185 3.43 -1.26 11.89
CA ARG A 185 3.14 -2.17 10.77
C ARG A 185 4.14 -2.03 9.62
N ASP A 186 4.66 -0.83 9.36
CA ASP A 186 5.63 -0.62 8.29
C ASP A 186 6.99 -1.25 8.62
N ILE A 187 7.40 -1.23 9.90
CA ILE A 187 8.61 -1.94 10.37
C ILE A 187 8.43 -3.45 10.18
N PHE A 188 7.30 -3.99 10.65
CA PHE A 188 7.02 -5.42 10.51
C PHE A 188 7.00 -5.86 9.04
N ASP A 189 6.36 -5.08 8.17
CA ASP A 189 6.27 -5.41 6.75
C ASP A 189 7.64 -5.43 6.08
N LEU A 190 8.49 -4.42 6.30
CA LEU A 190 9.85 -4.41 5.76
C LEU A 190 10.65 -5.63 6.21
N TRP A 191 10.67 -5.89 7.52
CA TRP A 191 11.36 -7.04 8.08
C TRP A 191 10.83 -8.36 7.49
N TRP A 192 9.51 -8.50 7.40
CA TRP A 192 8.88 -9.71 6.87
C TRP A 192 9.20 -9.92 5.39
N ILE A 193 9.21 -8.87 4.57
CA ILE A 193 9.61 -8.92 3.15
C ILE A 193 11.06 -9.39 3.02
N ASP A 194 11.98 -8.89 3.87
CA ASP A 194 13.38 -9.34 3.90
C ASP A 194 13.54 -10.82 4.28
N GLN A 195 12.56 -11.42 4.98
CA GLN A 195 12.56 -12.87 5.24
C GLN A 195 12.04 -13.70 4.05
N GLN A 196 11.33 -13.11 3.10
CA GLN A 196 10.73 -13.85 1.98
C GLN A 196 11.68 -14.00 0.79
N GLN A 197 12.53 -13.01 0.56
CA GLN A 197 13.45 -12.98 -0.57
C GLN A 197 14.67 -12.10 -0.27
N ALA A 198 15.78 -12.39 -0.95
CA ALA A 198 16.91 -11.48 -0.97
C ALA A 198 16.54 -10.21 -1.76
N ASN A 199 16.73 -9.04 -1.14
CA ASN A 199 16.51 -7.74 -1.76
C ASN A 199 17.87 -7.07 -2.05
N ASP A 200 18.11 -6.71 -3.31
CA ASP A 200 19.25 -5.86 -3.69
C ASP A 200 18.93 -4.42 -3.31
N LEU A 201 19.70 -3.86 -2.37
CA LEU A 201 19.44 -2.52 -1.86
C LEU A 201 19.67 -1.42 -2.91
N ASN A 202 20.46 -1.66 -3.95
CA ASN A 202 20.61 -0.69 -5.04
C ASN A 202 19.33 -0.58 -5.86
N ASP A 203 18.73 -1.72 -6.20
CA ASP A 203 17.43 -1.79 -6.88
C ASP A 203 16.32 -1.19 -6.00
N ILE A 204 16.30 -1.53 -4.70
CA ILE A 204 15.34 -0.98 -3.75
C ILE A 204 15.49 0.55 -3.61
N ALA A 205 16.71 1.08 -3.53
CA ALA A 205 16.93 2.53 -3.44
C ALA A 205 16.44 3.25 -4.69
N LEU A 206 16.73 2.71 -5.88
CA LEU A 206 16.23 3.25 -7.15
C LEU A 206 14.70 3.27 -7.19
N ARG A 207 14.06 2.18 -6.74
CA ARG A 207 12.59 2.09 -6.66
C ARG A 207 12.03 3.06 -5.65
N PHE A 208 12.62 3.15 -4.47
CA PHE A 208 12.22 4.10 -3.42
C PHE A 208 12.22 5.54 -3.94
N VAL A 209 13.30 6.00 -4.59
CA VAL A 209 13.38 7.36 -5.16
C VAL A 209 12.26 7.58 -6.20
N ARG A 210 11.95 6.58 -7.03
CA ARG A 210 10.82 6.66 -7.98
C ARG A 210 9.46 6.67 -7.29
N HIS A 211 9.27 5.88 -6.24
CA HIS A 211 8.00 5.81 -5.53
C HIS A 211 7.75 7.12 -4.78
N ALA A 212 8.79 7.65 -4.13
CA ALA A 212 8.75 8.91 -3.41
C ALA A 212 8.41 10.10 -4.31
N SER A 213 8.74 10.09 -5.61
CA SER A 213 8.44 11.21 -6.52
C SER A 213 6.94 11.44 -6.77
N ALA A 214 6.09 10.46 -6.44
CA ALA A 214 4.64 10.61 -6.52
C ALA A 214 4.02 11.27 -5.27
N TYR A 215 4.82 11.58 -4.25
CA TYR A 215 4.37 12.08 -2.95
C TYR A 215 5.22 13.28 -2.49
N GLU A 216 4.65 14.08 -1.59
CA GLU A 216 5.41 15.09 -0.85
C GLU A 216 6.07 14.41 0.37
N THR A 217 7.40 14.46 0.41
CA THR A 217 8.20 14.00 1.55
C THR A 217 8.03 14.93 2.75
N ILE A 218 8.40 14.43 3.93
CA ILE A 218 8.36 15.23 5.16
C ILE A 218 9.23 16.47 5.00
N ASN A 219 8.68 17.62 5.38
CA ASN A 219 9.32 18.93 5.24
C ASN A 219 9.82 19.24 3.80
N GLN A 220 9.30 18.55 2.78
CA GLN A 220 9.74 18.64 1.38
C GLN A 220 11.23 18.33 1.20
N LEU A 221 11.81 17.52 2.09
CA LEU A 221 13.21 17.09 2.01
C LEU A 221 13.44 16.17 0.80
N PRO A 222 14.66 16.15 0.22
CA PRO A 222 15.05 15.09 -0.70
C PRO A 222 14.76 13.69 -0.10
N PRO A 223 14.43 12.66 -0.91
CA PRO A 223 14.03 11.36 -0.38
C PRO A 223 15.03 10.73 0.60
N HIS A 224 16.33 10.89 0.39
CA HIS A 224 17.35 10.36 1.28
C HIS A 224 17.38 11.11 2.62
N GLU A 225 17.38 12.44 2.61
CA GLU A 225 17.29 13.27 3.82
C GLU A 225 16.00 13.02 4.61
N ALA A 226 14.89 12.72 3.92
CA ALA A 226 13.64 12.35 4.57
C ALA A 226 13.74 11.03 5.36
N LEU A 227 14.47 10.03 4.84
CA LEU A 227 14.76 8.80 5.59
C LEU A 227 15.73 9.06 6.75
N GLU A 228 16.76 9.88 6.55
CA GLU A 228 17.68 10.29 7.61
C GLU A 228 16.97 11.04 8.73
N HIS A 229 16.03 11.92 8.39
CA HIS A 229 15.17 12.61 9.35
C HIS A 229 14.35 11.60 10.17
N PHE A 230 13.76 10.58 9.53
CA PHE A 230 13.06 9.51 10.25
C PHE A 230 13.99 8.75 11.20
N LEU A 231 15.19 8.38 10.76
CA LEU A 231 16.19 7.70 11.59
C LEU A 231 16.62 8.53 12.80
N ALA A 232 16.71 9.85 12.65
CA ALA A 232 17.05 10.77 13.73
C ALA A 232 15.86 11.07 14.67
N SER A 233 14.62 10.80 14.23
CA SER A 233 13.40 11.14 14.98
C SER A 233 13.09 10.18 16.15
N TYR A 234 13.67 8.99 16.15
CA TYR A 234 13.37 7.95 17.15
C TYR A 234 14.64 7.21 17.60
N THR A 235 14.76 6.98 18.91
CA THR A 235 15.74 6.00 19.41
C THR A 235 15.20 4.57 19.23
N LEU A 236 16.10 3.57 19.20
CA LEU A 236 15.69 2.17 19.11
C LEU A 236 14.73 1.78 20.25
N ASP A 237 15.04 2.19 21.48
CA ASP A 237 14.18 1.91 22.65
C ASP A 237 12.79 2.54 22.50
N GLN A 238 12.69 3.79 22.00
CA GLN A 238 11.40 4.44 21.74
C GLN A 238 10.56 3.70 20.70
N ILE A 239 11.21 3.08 19.70
CA ILE A 239 10.52 2.26 18.71
C ILE A 239 10.06 0.96 19.38
N ILE A 240 10.95 0.23 20.04
CA ILE A 240 10.68 -1.06 20.70
C ILE A 240 9.53 -0.94 21.71
N ASP A 241 9.54 0.09 22.55
CA ASP A 241 8.53 0.32 23.58
C ASP A 241 7.11 0.50 23.02
N LYS A 242 6.99 0.94 21.77
CA LYS A 242 5.68 1.12 21.09
C LYS A 242 5.15 -0.18 20.46
N ALA A 243 5.94 -1.24 20.39
CA ALA A 243 5.53 -2.47 19.69
C ALA A 243 4.30 -3.14 20.34
N ASP A 244 4.17 -3.04 21.67
CA ASP A 244 2.93 -3.33 22.40
C ASP A 244 2.29 -1.98 22.77
N PRO A 245 1.09 -1.63 22.24
CA PRO A 245 0.17 -2.49 21.50
C PRO A 245 0.26 -2.36 19.96
N ASP A 246 1.13 -1.51 19.41
CA ASP A 246 0.97 -1.04 18.03
C ASP A 246 1.23 -2.09 16.96
N LEU A 247 2.09 -3.09 17.23
CA LEU A 247 2.28 -4.27 16.41
C LEU A 247 1.45 -5.45 16.93
N LYS A 248 1.45 -5.70 18.24
CA LYS A 248 0.81 -6.87 18.89
C LYS A 248 -0.60 -7.13 18.41
N ARG A 249 -1.45 -6.10 18.36
CA ARG A 249 -2.86 -6.22 17.95
C ARG A 249 -3.08 -6.71 16.51
N TRP A 250 -2.05 -6.61 15.66
CA TRP A 250 -2.11 -7.01 14.26
C TRP A 250 -1.57 -8.41 14.02
N LEU A 251 -0.93 -9.04 14.99
CA LEU A 251 -0.36 -10.37 14.84
C LEU A 251 -1.22 -11.45 15.51
N PRO A 252 -1.21 -12.68 14.98
CA PRO A 252 -1.64 -13.85 15.74
C PRO A 252 -0.85 -13.95 17.05
N GLU A 253 -1.53 -14.30 18.14
CA GLU A 253 -0.94 -14.42 19.48
C GLU A 253 0.30 -15.33 19.48
N ALA A 254 0.21 -16.50 18.85
CA ALA A 254 1.31 -17.44 18.73
C ALA A 254 2.55 -16.85 18.02
N ILE A 255 2.38 -15.91 17.08
CA ILE A 255 3.51 -15.24 16.42
C ILE A 255 4.08 -14.15 17.32
N TRP A 256 3.21 -13.40 18.00
CA TRP A 256 3.65 -12.38 18.96
C TRP A 256 4.49 -12.98 20.08
N ASP A 257 4.06 -14.10 20.66
CA ASP A 257 4.74 -14.78 21.76
C ASP A 257 6.15 -15.26 21.38
N VAL A 258 6.36 -15.59 20.10
CA VAL A 258 7.67 -15.99 19.57
C VAL A 258 8.56 -14.77 19.33
N LEU A 259 7.99 -13.66 18.85
CA LEU A 259 8.76 -12.46 18.53
C LEU A 259 9.11 -11.62 19.77
N TRP A 260 8.25 -11.60 20.80
CA TRP A 260 8.41 -10.69 21.92
C TRP A 260 9.31 -11.26 23.04
N PRO A 261 10.26 -10.48 23.62
CA PRO A 261 10.71 -9.16 23.18
C PRO A 261 11.92 -9.21 22.22
N GLU A 262 12.70 -10.29 22.23
CA GLU A 262 14.01 -10.33 21.55
C GLU A 262 13.90 -10.29 20.02
N GLY A 263 12.93 -10.98 19.44
CA GLY A 263 12.65 -10.92 17.99
C GLY A 263 12.22 -9.52 17.57
N VAL A 264 11.47 -8.79 18.40
CA VAL A 264 11.10 -7.38 18.16
C VAL A 264 12.33 -6.48 18.19
N LYS A 265 13.25 -6.67 19.14
CA LYS A 265 14.51 -5.90 19.17
C LYS A 265 15.35 -6.13 17.91
N GLN A 266 15.55 -7.39 17.53
CA GLN A 266 16.28 -7.77 16.32
C GLN A 266 15.63 -7.21 15.05
N MET A 267 14.29 -7.24 15.00
CA MET A 267 13.51 -6.67 13.91
C MET A 267 13.75 -5.17 13.76
N VAL A 268 13.67 -4.40 14.85
CA VAL A 268 13.91 -2.95 14.81
C VAL A 268 15.34 -2.67 14.36
N THR A 269 16.35 -3.29 14.98
CA THR A 269 17.75 -3.07 14.59
C THR A 269 17.97 -3.35 13.11
N THR A 270 17.48 -4.49 12.61
CA THR A 270 17.62 -4.88 11.20
C THR A 270 16.97 -3.85 10.27
N VAL A 271 15.72 -3.44 10.56
CA VAL A 271 14.99 -2.51 9.68
C VAL A 271 15.63 -1.13 9.69
N MET A 272 16.07 -0.63 10.84
CA MET A 272 16.74 0.67 10.94
C MET A 272 18.06 0.67 10.18
N ASP A 273 18.85 -0.40 10.28
CA ASP A 273 20.08 -0.57 9.50
C ASP A 273 19.80 -0.62 7.99
N ARG A 274 18.69 -1.25 7.56
CA ARG A 274 18.28 -1.27 6.15
C ARG A 274 17.86 0.10 5.64
N ILE A 275 17.07 0.84 6.42
CA ILE A 275 16.68 2.20 6.08
C ILE A 275 17.92 3.10 5.93
N ALA A 276 18.90 2.98 6.84
CA ALA A 276 20.16 3.72 6.77
C ALA A 276 20.95 3.40 5.49
N GLN A 277 21.09 2.11 5.14
CA GLN A 277 21.76 1.70 3.90
C GLN A 277 21.05 2.22 2.65
N VAL A 278 19.72 2.19 2.62
CA VAL A 278 18.96 2.71 1.47
C VAL A 278 19.06 4.23 1.37
N ALA A 279 19.05 4.95 2.50
CA ALA A 279 19.27 6.39 2.53
C ALA A 279 20.65 6.75 1.96
N ASP A 280 21.70 6.03 2.34
CA ASP A 280 23.07 6.21 1.85
C ASP A 280 23.17 6.03 0.32
N ILE A 281 22.58 4.94 -0.20
CA ILE A 281 22.56 4.68 -1.65
C ILE A 281 21.74 5.74 -2.38
N ALA A 282 20.58 6.13 -1.83
CA ALA A 282 19.73 7.16 -2.44
C ALA A 282 20.42 8.54 -2.48
N ARG A 283 21.24 8.87 -1.48
CA ARG A 283 22.08 10.07 -1.48
C ARG A 283 23.13 10.03 -2.60
N GLN A 284 23.83 8.91 -2.77
CA GLN A 284 24.80 8.73 -3.86
C GLN A 284 24.14 8.85 -5.26
N LEU A 285 22.91 8.34 -5.41
CA LEU A 285 22.14 8.49 -6.65
C LEU A 285 21.77 9.95 -6.95
N ASP A 286 21.55 10.76 -5.91
CA ASP A 286 21.22 12.19 -6.03
C ASP A 286 22.46 13.02 -6.36
N GLU A 287 23.57 12.78 -5.67
CA GLU A 287 24.88 13.39 -5.95
C GLU A 287 25.32 13.14 -7.40
N PHE A 288 25.19 11.89 -7.89
CA PHE A 288 25.53 11.55 -9.27
C PHE A 288 24.64 12.28 -10.30
N ARG A 289 23.37 12.54 -9.97
CA ARG A 289 22.48 13.33 -10.85
C ARG A 289 22.86 14.80 -10.87
N ALA A 290 23.29 15.35 -9.74
CA ALA A 290 23.75 16.74 -9.64
C ALA A 290 25.05 16.95 -10.43
N ASP A 291 25.99 16.01 -10.37
CA ASP A 291 27.27 16.09 -11.08
C ASP A 291 27.16 15.78 -12.59
N GLY A 292 26.12 15.06 -13.01
CA GLY A 292 25.87 14.65 -14.40
C GLY A 292 25.11 15.66 -15.27
N PHE A 293 24.68 16.80 -14.71
CA PHE A 293 23.94 17.87 -15.38
C PHE A 293 24.60 19.24 -15.13
N ASP A 294 25.84 19.40 -15.60
CA ASP A 294 26.42 20.72 -15.94
C ASP A 294 26.55 20.80 -17.47
N ASP A 295 25.41 20.76 -18.18
CA ASP A 295 25.35 21.18 -19.58
C ASP A 295 25.15 22.69 -19.60
N GLY A 296 26.23 23.41 -19.90
CA GLY A 296 26.37 24.83 -19.65
C GLY A 296 25.31 25.71 -20.31
N GLU A 297 24.59 26.45 -19.47
CA GLU A 297 24.05 27.76 -19.83
C GLU A 297 25.19 28.79 -19.80
N HIS A 298 26.04 28.77 -20.83
CA HIS A 298 26.66 30.01 -21.28
C HIS A 298 25.60 30.84 -21.99
N ALA A 299 24.87 31.65 -21.22
CA ALA A 299 24.15 32.80 -21.72
C ALA A 299 25.18 33.76 -22.35
N GLY A 300 25.38 33.62 -23.66
CA GLY A 300 26.11 34.56 -24.50
C GLY A 300 25.40 35.91 -24.49
N ASP A 301 26.05 36.88 -23.88
CA ASP A 301 25.81 38.31 -24.07
C ASP A 301 26.14 38.67 -25.53
N GLU A 302 25.12 38.79 -26.37
CA GLU A 302 25.24 39.53 -27.65
C GLU A 302 24.23 40.67 -27.69
N ARG A 303 24.68 41.82 -27.19
CA ARG A 303 24.19 43.12 -27.62
C ARG A 303 24.69 43.45 -29.03
N GLY A 304 23.75 43.71 -29.93
CA GLY A 304 23.87 44.77 -30.93
C GLY A 304 24.11 44.32 -32.38
N GLY A 305 23.20 44.70 -33.28
CA GLY A 305 23.47 44.71 -34.72
C GLY A 305 22.24 44.71 -35.61
N GLU A 306 21.65 45.88 -35.84
CA GLU A 306 20.80 46.13 -37.00
C GLU A 306 21.53 45.77 -38.30
N GLN A 307 20.92 45.03 -39.23
CA GLN A 307 20.83 45.44 -40.64
C GLN A 307 19.89 44.58 -41.49
N ARG A 308 19.07 45.32 -42.26
CA ARG A 308 18.25 44.98 -43.42
C ARG A 308 18.73 43.77 -44.25
N LEU A 309 17.78 42.96 -44.74
CA LEU A 309 17.54 42.84 -46.18
C LEU A 309 16.16 42.21 -46.51
N ARG A 310 15.56 42.81 -47.54
CA ARG A 310 14.26 42.49 -48.15
C ARG A 310 14.38 41.26 -49.06
N LEU A 311 13.36 40.39 -49.03
CA LEU A 311 12.45 40.07 -50.13
C LEU A 311 11.33 39.16 -49.62
#